data_AF-A0AAN6EK61-F1
#
_entry.id   AF-A0AAN6EK61-F1
#
_cell.length_a   1.000
_cell.length_b   1.000
_cell.length_c   1.000
_cell.angle_alpha   90.00
_cell.angle_beta   90.00
_cell.angle_gamma   90.00
#
_symmetry.space_group_name_H-M   'P 1'
#
loop_
_entity.id
_entity.type
_entity.pdbx_description
1 polymer ?
#
loop_
_entity_poly.entity_id
_entity_poly.type
_entity_poly.pdbx_seq_one_letter_code
_entity_poly.pdbx_strand_id
1 'polypeptide(L)'
;PKEFLCAALLKTIKQRTVTSFFQKNKGDSVQQRQDEFIKSVLQVTGPVVRLNPLVSELFERLHLVFFRSATHLGDSNSIKSAVLSEIGQIRFPSYTVMRSPDLFASRDAVVQYKQLVEVGYEMEVLLTSLVKETEQHMKGWEMFVEHQSEWHMLLETLRRPKSPAQKVGGIEQMSRVYWRRHFTAGWALARIAERGARFAANTKQFARERDVLESLLSQDAFRLGKRGEWHERLILLHTTHLRPKGTSVEARAQTAEALERAKRACVRALDDVHVNRISLHAISRQLRTIETKLGVSPDERIEHPRMCVEWQMPLERVVFGMRVRNIRRGPSVWDGSDGIPCSVEQLALWRYRELGYTGIHSENTLATTLFVLLFWDIVFCPLPGVLDTEYQSQPLDMGSESFYFSRRAMIEQRLAEISDGHFVQSIGDVYEKQHGVECVGVSWDLPCDQLQTIASCLGGQRLSAICRVLATEYRLKRSGFPDLCLWNAQTKHILFAEVKGPNDKLSETQRDWLDILVTSKIDVEVCHVRDGDARDTENV
;
A
#
# COMPACT_ATOMS: atom_id res chain seq x y z
N PRO A 1 17.70 23.09 -17.82
CA PRO A 1 17.65 22.25 -16.58
C PRO A 1 19.06 22.00 -16.04
N LYS A 2 19.23 22.00 -14.71
CA LYS A 2 20.54 21.80 -14.05
C LYS A 2 21.24 20.52 -14.55
N GLU A 3 20.50 19.42 -14.64
CA GLU A 3 20.99 18.12 -15.09
C GLU A 3 21.54 18.14 -16.52
N PHE A 4 20.86 18.84 -17.44
CA PHE A 4 21.32 18.99 -18.82
C PHE A 4 22.64 19.77 -18.90
N LEU A 5 22.78 20.84 -18.10
CA LEU A 5 24.03 21.61 -18.02
C LEU A 5 25.16 20.76 -17.41
N CYS A 6 24.89 20.03 -16.33
CA CYS A 6 25.87 19.11 -15.75
C CYS A 6 26.31 18.03 -16.74
N ALA A 7 25.39 17.40 -17.46
CA ALA A 7 25.69 16.40 -18.48
C ALA A 7 26.49 16.99 -19.66
N ALA A 8 26.12 18.19 -20.12
CA ALA A 8 26.85 18.91 -21.17
C ALA A 8 28.28 19.26 -20.75
N LEU A 9 28.48 19.75 -19.51
CA LEU A 9 29.79 20.06 -18.95
C LEU A 9 30.66 18.81 -18.78
N LEU A 10 30.09 17.70 -18.29
CA LEU A 10 30.80 16.42 -18.20
C LEU A 10 31.19 15.88 -19.58
N LYS A 11 30.36 16.10 -20.60
CA LYS A 11 30.63 15.69 -21.97
C LYS A 11 31.76 16.51 -22.61
N THR A 12 31.81 17.83 -22.39
CA THR A 12 32.90 18.68 -22.89
C THR A 12 34.25 18.36 -22.25
N ILE A 13 34.29 17.91 -20.99
CA ILE A 13 35.53 17.44 -20.34
C ILE A 13 36.04 16.14 -20.97
N LYS A 14 35.12 15.24 -21.37
CA LYS A 14 35.47 13.94 -21.98
C LYS A 14 35.84 14.03 -23.46
N GLN A 15 35.28 14.98 -24.20
CA GLN A 15 35.54 15.15 -25.63
C GLN A 15 36.79 16.01 -25.90
N ARG A 16 37.56 15.69 -26.94
CA ARG A 16 38.56 16.63 -27.48
C ARG A 16 37.82 17.66 -28.34
N THR A 17 37.97 18.94 -28.03
CA THR A 17 37.47 20.01 -28.89
C THR A 17 38.25 20.04 -30.20
N VAL A 18 37.61 20.40 -31.32
CA VAL A 18 38.22 20.52 -32.65
C VAL A 18 39.41 21.50 -32.65
N THR A 19 39.40 22.48 -31.74
CA THR A 19 40.52 23.40 -31.49
C THR A 19 41.78 22.72 -30.95
N SER A 20 41.67 21.61 -30.22
CA SER A 20 42.81 20.81 -29.75
C SER A 20 43.49 20.00 -30.87
N PHE A 21 42.84 19.87 -32.04
CA PHE A 21 43.39 19.18 -33.20
C PHE A 21 44.46 20.02 -33.94
N PHE A 22 44.40 21.35 -33.80
CA PHE A 22 45.30 22.29 -34.47
C PHE A 22 46.45 22.82 -33.59
N GLN A 23 46.43 22.53 -32.28
CA GLN A 23 47.53 22.88 -31.38
C GLN A 23 48.49 21.69 -31.25
N LYS A 24 49.55 21.68 -32.06
CA LYS A 24 50.77 20.89 -31.80
C LYS A 24 51.48 21.46 -30.58
N ASN A 25 51.00 21.16 -29.38
CA ASN A 25 51.80 21.19 -28.16
C ASN A 25 51.08 20.42 -27.05
N LYS A 26 51.80 19.45 -26.46
CA LYS A 26 51.51 18.63 -25.27
C LYS A 26 50.04 18.22 -25.08
N GLY A 27 49.76 16.94 -25.33
CA GLY A 27 48.46 16.35 -25.06
C GLY A 27 48.10 16.45 -23.58
N ASP A 28 47.32 17.46 -23.21
CA ASP A 28 46.69 17.52 -21.91
C ASP A 28 45.82 16.27 -21.74
N SER A 29 46.19 15.46 -20.75
CA SER A 29 45.45 14.25 -20.43
C SER A 29 44.01 14.61 -20.04
N VAL A 30 43.08 13.66 -20.21
CA VAL A 30 41.70 13.83 -19.73
C VAL A 30 41.68 14.20 -18.23
N GLN A 31 42.63 13.67 -17.46
CA GLN A 31 42.80 13.95 -16.03
C GLN A 31 43.10 15.43 -15.77
N GLN A 32 44.03 16.04 -16.51
CA GLN A 32 44.42 17.44 -16.31
C GLN A 32 43.25 18.41 -16.58
N ARG A 33 42.44 18.13 -17.60
CA ARG A 33 41.22 18.90 -17.90
C ARG A 33 40.14 18.72 -16.84
N GLN A 34 40.04 17.54 -16.22
CA GLN A 34 39.16 17.31 -15.07
C GLN A 34 39.62 18.15 -13.87
N ASP A 35 40.91 18.17 -13.58
CA ASP A 35 41.46 18.89 -12.43
C ASP A 35 41.28 20.42 -12.57
N GLU A 36 41.50 20.99 -13.76
CA GLU A 36 41.24 22.41 -14.06
C GLU A 36 39.76 22.78 -13.96
N PHE A 37 38.89 21.89 -14.43
CA PHE A 37 37.44 22.08 -14.31
C PHE A 37 37.01 22.04 -12.85
N ILE A 38 37.47 21.05 -12.07
CA ILE A 38 37.19 20.96 -10.62
C ILE A 38 37.68 22.21 -9.91
N LYS A 39 38.88 22.72 -10.25
CA LYS A 39 39.41 23.97 -9.69
C LYS A 39 38.51 25.16 -9.99
N SER A 40 38.00 25.27 -11.22
CA SER A 40 37.07 26.34 -11.63
C SER A 40 35.73 26.22 -10.90
N VAL A 41 35.23 25.00 -10.70
CA VAL A 41 34.02 24.76 -9.90
C VAL A 41 34.25 25.18 -8.45
N LEU A 42 35.36 24.79 -7.83
CA LEU A 42 35.68 25.13 -6.44
C LEU A 42 35.90 26.64 -6.23
N GLN A 43 36.37 27.37 -7.24
CA GLN A 43 36.43 28.84 -7.19
C GLN A 43 35.04 29.49 -7.07
N VAL A 44 34.03 28.89 -7.71
CA VAL A 44 32.64 29.39 -7.67
C VAL A 44 31.91 28.90 -6.42
N THR A 45 32.06 27.61 -6.06
CA THR A 45 31.33 27.03 -4.93
C THR A 45 31.95 27.34 -3.58
N GLY A 46 33.22 27.72 -3.54
CA GLY A 46 34.00 27.82 -2.31
C GLY A 46 34.35 26.44 -1.72
N PRO A 47 34.83 26.41 -0.46
CA PRO A 47 35.16 25.17 0.24
C PRO A 47 33.93 24.25 0.35
N VAL A 48 34.10 22.99 -0.06
CA VAL A 48 33.05 21.97 0.03
C VAL A 48 33.44 20.92 1.06
N VAL A 49 32.48 20.50 1.87
CA VAL A 49 32.65 19.40 2.82
C VAL A 49 31.86 18.19 2.33
N ARG A 50 32.52 17.04 2.28
CA ARG A 50 31.89 15.75 2.00
C ARG A 50 32.18 14.81 3.16
N LEU A 51 31.15 14.15 3.68
CA LEU A 51 31.33 13.11 4.67
C LEU A 51 32.13 11.94 4.08
N ASN A 52 32.99 11.32 4.90
CA ASN A 52 33.75 10.16 4.47
C ASN A 52 32.77 9.03 4.11
N PRO A 53 32.78 8.52 2.85
CA PRO A 53 31.82 7.52 2.40
C PRO A 53 31.82 6.24 3.25
N LEU A 54 33.00 5.80 3.73
CA LEU A 54 33.12 4.60 4.56
C LEU A 54 32.44 4.77 5.93
N VAL A 55 32.52 5.99 6.48
CA VAL A 55 31.87 6.33 7.74
C VAL A 55 30.36 6.42 7.53
N SER A 56 29.91 7.09 6.46
CA SER A 56 28.48 7.14 6.09
C SER A 56 27.90 5.74 5.93
N GLU A 57 28.57 4.85 5.19
CA GLU A 57 28.12 3.48 4.95
C GLU A 57 28.06 2.64 6.25
N LEU A 58 28.99 2.87 7.19
CA LEU A 58 28.93 2.27 8.52
C LEU A 58 27.67 2.72 9.28
N PHE A 59 27.41 4.02 9.35
CA PHE A 59 26.23 4.55 10.04
C PHE A 59 24.92 4.14 9.38
N GLU A 60 24.88 4.05 8.05
CA GLU A 60 23.74 3.52 7.30
C GLU A 60 23.44 2.07 7.66
N ARG A 61 24.46 1.22 7.79
CA ARG A 61 24.28 -0.17 8.26
C ARG A 61 23.82 -0.23 9.71
N LEU A 62 24.41 0.59 10.59
CA LEU A 62 23.98 0.66 11.99
C LEU A 62 22.54 1.13 12.10
N HIS A 63 22.14 2.12 11.31
CA HIS A 63 20.76 2.61 11.23
C HIS A 63 19.80 1.50 10.80
N LEU A 64 20.16 0.77 9.73
CA LEU A 64 19.39 -0.38 9.25
C LEU A 64 19.20 -1.45 10.32
N VAL A 65 20.27 -1.84 11.01
CA VAL A 65 20.22 -2.88 12.07
C VAL A 65 19.47 -2.38 13.30
N PHE A 66 19.67 -1.13 13.69
CA PHE A 66 19.07 -0.56 14.90
C PHE A 66 17.57 -0.32 14.74
N PHE A 67 17.17 0.42 13.70
CA PHE A 67 15.79 0.84 13.47
C PHE A 67 14.98 -0.14 12.62
N ARG A 68 15.64 -1.13 11.98
CA ARG A 68 14.99 -2.08 11.07
C ARG A 68 14.12 -1.38 10.03
N SER A 69 14.63 -0.25 9.53
CA SER A 69 13.94 0.51 8.51
C SER A 69 14.37 0.00 7.14
N ALA A 70 13.43 -0.68 6.46
CA ALA A 70 13.58 -1.14 5.08
C ALA A 70 13.18 -0.05 4.06
N THR A 71 12.71 1.11 4.53
CA THR A 71 12.62 2.33 3.73
C THR A 71 14.02 2.92 3.64
N HIS A 72 14.32 3.49 2.46
CA HIS A 72 15.63 3.98 2.01
C HIS A 72 16.65 4.28 3.12
N LEU A 73 17.90 3.87 2.91
CA LEU A 73 19.05 4.24 3.75
C LEU A 73 19.23 5.76 3.67
N GLY A 74 18.55 6.49 4.55
CA GLY A 74 18.33 7.93 4.44
C GLY A 74 16.93 8.40 4.82
N ASP A 75 16.02 7.50 5.21
CA ASP A 75 14.79 7.86 5.92
C ASP A 75 15.17 8.46 7.28
N SER A 76 15.39 9.78 7.27
CA SER A 76 15.79 10.58 8.42
C SER A 76 14.74 10.57 9.53
N ASN A 77 13.56 10.02 9.27
CA ASN A 77 12.46 9.98 10.22
C ASN A 77 12.77 9.12 11.45
N SER A 78 13.48 7.99 11.32
CA SER A 78 13.72 7.13 12.50
C SER A 78 14.67 7.77 13.53
N ILE A 79 15.77 8.39 13.08
CA ILE A 79 16.65 9.18 13.97
C ILE A 79 15.92 10.42 14.48
N LYS A 80 15.20 11.13 13.61
CA LYS A 80 14.41 12.30 13.98
C LYS A 80 13.41 11.96 15.09
N SER A 81 12.68 10.84 14.96
CA SER A 81 11.75 10.36 15.98
C SER A 81 12.43 10.09 17.32
N ALA A 82 13.60 9.46 17.32
CA ALA A 82 14.38 9.24 18.55
C ALA A 82 14.78 10.58 19.20
N VAL A 83 15.33 11.52 18.42
CA VAL A 83 15.71 12.84 18.92
C VAL A 83 14.51 13.62 19.46
N LEU A 84 13.39 13.62 18.74
CA LEU A 84 12.16 14.30 19.15
C LEU A 84 11.57 13.71 20.44
N SER A 85 11.71 12.41 20.65
CA SER A 85 11.37 11.76 21.91
C SER A 85 12.26 12.22 23.05
N GLU A 86 13.58 12.23 22.83
CA GLU A 86 14.57 12.57 23.85
C GLU A 86 14.42 14.01 24.36
N ILE A 87 14.07 14.94 23.47
CA ILE A 87 13.79 16.35 23.82
C ILE A 87 12.35 16.57 24.32
N GLY A 88 11.56 15.51 24.49
CA GLY A 88 10.19 15.56 25.03
C GLY A 88 9.14 16.16 24.10
N GLN A 89 9.41 16.30 22.80
CA GLN A 89 8.43 16.80 21.83
C GLN A 89 7.45 15.73 21.35
N ILE A 90 7.87 14.47 21.35
CA ILE A 90 7.03 13.32 20.99
C ILE A 90 7.03 12.34 22.16
N ARG A 91 5.87 11.75 22.45
CA ARG A 91 5.75 10.63 23.39
C ARG A 91 5.31 9.40 22.61
N PHE A 92 6.02 8.29 22.76
CA PHE A 92 5.66 7.02 22.14
C PHE A 92 4.84 6.14 23.10
N PRO A 93 4.11 5.13 22.57
CA PRO A 93 3.41 4.16 23.40
C PRO A 93 4.38 3.45 24.34
N SER A 94 3.95 3.18 25.58
CA SER A 94 4.75 2.39 26.53
C SER A 94 4.55 0.90 26.28
N TYR A 95 5.63 0.18 25.99
CA TYR A 95 5.65 -1.28 25.81
C TYR A 95 7.01 -1.86 26.21
N THR A 96 7.05 -3.18 26.37
CA THR A 96 8.32 -3.89 26.60
C THR A 96 9.03 -4.11 25.27
N VAL A 97 10.21 -3.49 25.12
CA VAL A 97 11.09 -3.70 23.97
C VAL A 97 11.64 -5.13 24.02
N MET A 98 11.41 -5.91 22.96
CA MET A 98 11.91 -7.28 22.86
C MET A 98 12.63 -7.49 21.54
N ARG A 99 13.93 -7.22 21.55
CA ARG A 99 14.76 -7.37 20.35
C ARG A 99 14.99 -8.83 20.00
N SER A 100 14.85 -9.16 18.72
CA SER A 100 15.32 -10.45 18.21
C SER A 100 16.84 -10.40 17.95
N PRO A 101 17.65 -11.29 18.55
CA PRO A 101 19.11 -11.29 18.39
C PRO A 101 19.56 -11.79 17.00
N ASP A 102 18.65 -12.42 16.25
CA ASP A 102 18.92 -13.26 15.10
C ASP A 102 18.23 -12.77 13.82
N LEU A 103 17.91 -11.47 13.71
CA LEU A 103 17.23 -10.94 12.52
C LEU A 103 18.04 -11.16 11.23
N PHE A 104 19.35 -10.92 11.31
CA PHE A 104 20.30 -11.20 10.23
C PHE A 104 21.24 -12.32 10.66
N ALA A 105 21.40 -13.33 9.80
CA ALA A 105 22.23 -14.50 10.11
C ALA A 105 23.73 -14.20 10.19
N SER A 106 24.20 -13.16 9.48
CA SER A 106 25.61 -12.78 9.43
C SER A 106 25.78 -11.32 8.98
N ARG A 107 27.00 -10.79 9.12
CA ARG A 107 27.38 -9.51 8.53
C ARG A 107 27.13 -9.47 7.03
N ASP A 108 27.46 -10.55 6.32
CA ASP A 108 27.30 -10.63 4.87
C ASP A 108 25.82 -10.60 4.47
N ALA A 109 24.94 -11.20 5.27
CA ALA A 109 23.49 -11.11 5.05
C ALA A 109 22.98 -9.66 5.17
N VAL A 110 23.50 -8.88 6.13
CA VAL A 110 23.16 -7.44 6.26
C VAL A 110 23.63 -6.67 5.03
N VAL A 111 24.88 -6.90 4.60
CA VAL A 111 25.47 -6.21 3.45
C VAL A 111 24.70 -6.53 2.18
N GLN A 112 24.43 -7.81 1.91
CA GLN A 112 23.67 -8.24 0.74
C GLN A 112 22.25 -7.66 0.75
N TYR A 113 21.56 -7.72 1.89
CA TYR A 113 20.22 -7.14 2.01
C TYR A 113 20.23 -5.63 1.72
N LYS A 114 21.18 -4.89 2.31
CA LYS A 114 21.34 -3.43 2.07
C LYS A 114 21.50 -3.14 0.59
N GLN A 115 22.43 -3.82 -0.09
CA GLN A 115 22.71 -3.63 -1.52
C GLN A 115 21.46 -3.88 -2.37
N LEU A 116 20.72 -4.96 -2.12
CA LEU A 116 19.50 -5.27 -2.87
C LEU A 116 18.38 -4.25 -2.60
N VAL A 117 18.29 -3.71 -1.38
CA VAL A 117 17.34 -2.63 -1.07
C VAL A 117 17.68 -1.36 -1.85
N GLU A 118 18.96 -1.02 -1.98
CA GLU A 118 19.45 0.11 -2.79
C GLU A 118 19.11 -0.05 -4.27
N VAL A 119 19.41 -1.22 -4.86
CA VAL A 119 19.03 -1.55 -6.24
C VAL A 119 17.52 -1.40 -6.42
N GLY A 120 16.74 -1.96 -5.49
CA GLY A 120 15.28 -1.84 -5.52
C GLY A 120 14.78 -0.39 -5.41
N TYR A 121 15.48 0.48 -4.69
CA TYR A 121 15.14 1.89 -4.60
C TYR A 121 15.45 2.63 -5.91
N GLU A 122 16.63 2.42 -6.49
CA GLU A 122 17.00 2.99 -7.78
C GLU A 122 15.99 2.61 -8.89
N MET A 123 15.55 1.35 -8.90
CA MET A 123 14.47 0.89 -9.77
C MET A 123 13.14 1.65 -9.53
N GLU A 124 12.80 1.97 -8.28
CA GLU A 124 11.58 2.74 -7.98
C GLU A 124 11.70 4.19 -8.46
N VAL A 125 12.88 4.81 -8.31
CA VAL A 125 13.15 6.16 -8.84
C VAL A 125 12.94 6.18 -10.36
N LEU A 126 13.44 5.18 -11.07
CA LEU A 126 13.22 5.05 -12.52
C LEU A 126 11.74 4.86 -12.88
N LEU A 127 10.97 4.11 -12.09
CA LEU A 127 9.54 3.89 -12.33
C LEU A 127 8.67 5.13 -12.06
N THR A 128 9.09 5.98 -11.12
CA THR A 128 8.36 7.17 -10.68
C THR A 128 8.78 8.46 -11.39
N SER A 129 9.84 8.38 -12.22
CA SER A 129 10.30 9.48 -13.06
C SER A 129 9.17 10.11 -13.89
N LEU A 130 9.09 11.43 -13.89
CA LEU A 130 8.16 12.19 -14.75
C LEU A 130 8.53 12.06 -16.23
N VAL A 131 9.79 11.72 -16.53
CA VAL A 131 10.30 11.48 -17.88
C VAL A 131 10.10 10.00 -18.21
N LYS A 132 9.05 9.70 -19.00
CA LYS A 132 8.72 8.32 -19.40
C LYS A 132 9.41 7.90 -20.68
N GLU A 133 10.74 7.88 -20.65
CA GLU A 133 11.55 7.42 -21.80
C GLU A 133 11.69 5.90 -21.81
N THR A 134 11.50 5.29 -22.98
CA THR A 134 11.68 3.85 -23.17
C THR A 134 13.06 3.38 -22.73
N GLU A 135 14.11 4.19 -22.95
CA GLU A 135 15.49 3.91 -22.53
C GLU A 135 15.62 3.77 -21.01
N GLN A 136 14.93 4.60 -20.22
CA GLN A 136 14.93 4.49 -18.75
C GLN A 136 14.28 3.20 -18.27
N HIS A 137 13.17 2.80 -18.91
CA HIS A 137 12.51 1.53 -18.59
C HIS A 137 13.34 0.31 -19.04
N MET A 138 14.08 0.42 -20.15
CA MET A 138 15.03 -0.62 -20.57
C MET A 138 16.18 -0.76 -19.57
N LYS A 139 16.76 0.35 -19.10
CA LYS A 139 17.76 0.34 -18.03
C LYS A 139 17.23 -0.33 -16.77
N GLY A 140 16.02 0.01 -16.35
CA GLY A 140 15.38 -0.62 -15.20
C GLY A 140 15.14 -2.13 -15.38
N TRP A 141 14.82 -2.57 -16.60
CA TRP A 141 14.75 -3.99 -16.94
C TRP A 141 16.13 -4.67 -16.87
N GLU A 142 17.19 -4.04 -17.38
CA GLU A 142 18.56 -4.55 -17.31
C GLU A 142 19.03 -4.76 -15.86
N MET A 143 18.72 -3.82 -14.96
CA MET A 143 19.00 -3.97 -13.53
C MET A 143 18.34 -5.22 -12.90
N PHE A 144 17.13 -5.59 -13.35
CA PHE A 144 16.50 -6.84 -12.94
C PHE A 144 17.22 -8.05 -13.53
N VAL A 145 17.60 -8.00 -14.82
CA VAL A 145 18.31 -9.10 -15.50
C VAL A 145 19.63 -9.43 -14.79
N GLU A 146 20.36 -8.42 -14.30
CA GLU A 146 21.59 -8.61 -13.51
C GLU A 146 21.37 -9.48 -12.26
N HIS A 147 20.18 -9.39 -11.64
CA HIS A 147 19.83 -10.14 -10.42
C HIS A 147 18.90 -11.34 -10.69
N GLN A 148 18.63 -11.64 -11.96
CA GLN A 148 17.69 -12.69 -12.34
C GLN A 148 18.20 -14.07 -11.94
N SER A 149 19.50 -14.33 -12.06
CA SER A 149 20.12 -15.60 -11.63
C SER A 149 19.99 -15.81 -10.13
N GLU A 150 20.28 -14.80 -9.31
CA GLU A 150 20.10 -14.81 -7.86
C GLU A 150 18.65 -15.10 -7.47
N TRP A 151 17.68 -14.48 -8.16
CA TRP A 151 16.27 -14.76 -7.97
C TRP A 151 15.90 -16.22 -8.28
N HIS A 152 16.38 -16.79 -9.38
CA HIS A 152 16.08 -18.19 -9.73
C HIS A 152 16.74 -19.18 -8.75
N MET A 153 17.99 -18.93 -8.33
CA MET A 153 18.66 -19.75 -7.31
C MET A 153 17.89 -19.74 -5.97
N LEU A 154 17.32 -18.59 -5.59
CA LEU A 154 16.43 -18.49 -4.44
C LEU A 154 15.18 -19.35 -4.62
N LEU A 155 14.51 -19.27 -5.78
CA LEU A 155 13.31 -20.08 -6.06
C LEU A 155 13.61 -21.59 -6.01
N GLU A 156 14.75 -22.04 -6.55
CA GLU A 156 15.19 -23.43 -6.44
C GLU A 156 15.42 -23.83 -4.98
N THR A 157 16.02 -22.96 -4.18
CA THR A 157 16.24 -23.19 -2.75
C THR A 157 14.91 -23.34 -2.00
N LEU A 158 13.90 -22.54 -2.34
CA LEU A 158 12.56 -22.62 -1.74
C LEU A 158 11.81 -23.91 -2.13
N ARG A 159 12.04 -24.44 -3.35
CA ARG A 159 11.42 -25.68 -3.84
C ARG A 159 11.99 -26.95 -3.20
N ARG A 160 13.21 -26.90 -2.64
CA ARG A 160 13.82 -28.06 -2.00
C ARG A 160 12.97 -28.51 -0.80
N PRO A 161 12.68 -29.81 -0.66
CA PRO A 161 11.86 -30.30 0.45
C PRO A 161 12.53 -29.96 1.78
N LYS A 162 11.80 -29.21 2.61
CA LYS A 162 12.24 -28.87 3.97
C LYS A 162 12.41 -30.14 4.79
N SER A 163 13.49 -30.19 5.59
CA SER A 163 13.74 -31.29 6.53
C SER A 163 12.60 -31.42 7.55
N PRO A 164 12.38 -32.59 8.17
CA PRO A 164 11.35 -32.77 9.20
C PRO A 164 11.45 -31.75 10.35
N ALA A 165 12.68 -31.37 10.74
CA ALA A 165 12.94 -30.33 11.74
C ALA A 165 12.48 -28.92 11.30
N GLN A 166 12.47 -28.64 9.99
CA GLN A 166 11.95 -27.39 9.42
C GLN A 166 10.43 -27.45 9.12
N LYS A 167 9.80 -28.63 9.22
CA LYS A 167 8.35 -28.84 9.08
C LYS A 167 7.58 -28.71 10.40
N VAL A 168 8.26 -28.71 11.56
CA VAL A 168 7.61 -28.72 12.89
C VAL A 168 6.77 -27.47 13.16
N GLY A 169 6.95 -26.40 12.38
CA GLY A 169 6.06 -25.26 12.40
C GLY A 169 4.95 -25.37 11.37
N GLY A 170 3.72 -25.66 11.83
CA GLY A 170 2.52 -25.46 11.02
C GLY A 170 2.41 -24.02 10.51
N ILE A 171 1.40 -23.73 9.67
CA ILE A 171 1.13 -22.41 9.09
C ILE A 171 1.22 -21.30 10.16
N GLU A 172 0.68 -21.55 11.36
CA GLU A 172 0.73 -20.60 12.48
C GLU A 172 2.14 -20.26 12.98
N GLN A 173 3.05 -21.23 13.06
CA GLN A 173 4.42 -20.98 13.52
C GLN A 173 5.26 -20.31 12.43
N MET A 174 5.00 -20.60 11.15
CA MET A 174 5.61 -19.91 10.01
C MET A 174 5.12 -18.45 9.92
N SER A 175 3.83 -18.20 10.17
CA SER A 175 3.25 -16.86 10.18
C SER A 175 3.78 -15.97 11.32
N ARG A 176 4.12 -16.54 12.48
CA ARG A 176 4.71 -15.82 13.64
C ARG A 176 6.08 -15.18 13.35
N VAL A 177 6.81 -15.68 12.38
CA VAL A 177 8.13 -15.16 11.96
C VAL A 177 8.13 -14.61 10.54
N TYR A 178 6.98 -14.57 9.86
CA TYR A 178 6.92 -14.13 8.48
C TYR A 178 7.32 -12.65 8.31
N TRP A 179 6.99 -11.77 9.26
CA TRP A 179 7.47 -10.38 9.26
C TRP A 179 9.02 -10.28 9.20
N ARG A 180 9.77 -11.24 9.78
CA ARG A 180 11.25 -11.25 9.72
C ARG A 180 11.76 -11.38 8.30
N ARG A 181 10.99 -12.04 7.42
CA ARG A 181 11.36 -12.20 6.01
C ARG A 181 11.53 -10.85 5.31
N HIS A 182 10.86 -9.79 5.79
CA HIS A 182 11.02 -8.45 5.25
C HIS A 182 12.47 -7.95 5.28
N PHE A 183 13.29 -8.51 6.18
CA PHE A 183 14.70 -8.20 6.41
C PHE A 183 15.65 -9.26 5.83
N THR A 184 15.26 -9.91 4.73
CA THR A 184 16.08 -10.92 4.05
C THR A 184 16.35 -10.55 2.61
N ALA A 185 17.49 -11.01 2.07
CA ALA A 185 17.83 -10.84 0.66
C ALA A 185 16.70 -11.36 -0.26
N GLY A 186 16.04 -12.46 0.11
CA GLY A 186 14.93 -13.01 -0.65
C GLY A 186 13.72 -12.07 -0.78
N TRP A 187 13.40 -11.31 0.27
CA TRP A 187 12.37 -10.29 0.18
C TRP A 187 12.77 -9.14 -0.73
N ALA A 188 14.01 -8.65 -0.63
CA ALA A 188 14.52 -7.59 -1.50
C ALA A 188 14.52 -8.03 -2.98
N LEU A 189 14.98 -9.26 -3.27
CA LEU A 189 14.93 -9.86 -4.60
C LEU A 189 13.50 -9.98 -5.13
N ALA A 190 12.53 -10.38 -4.30
CA ALA A 190 11.13 -10.42 -4.72
C ALA A 190 10.60 -9.03 -5.11
N ARG A 191 11.04 -7.95 -4.44
CA ARG A 191 10.70 -6.57 -4.86
C ARG A 191 11.36 -6.18 -6.17
N ILE A 192 12.61 -6.59 -6.37
CA ILE A 192 13.35 -6.36 -7.61
C ILE A 192 12.64 -7.07 -8.77
N ALA A 193 12.23 -8.33 -8.59
CA ALA A 193 11.44 -9.08 -9.57
C ALA A 193 10.09 -8.44 -9.87
N GLU A 194 9.34 -8.00 -8.86
CA GLU A 194 8.07 -7.26 -9.06
C GLU A 194 8.26 -5.99 -9.90
N ARG A 195 9.34 -5.24 -9.66
CA ARG A 195 9.68 -4.07 -10.47
C ARG A 195 10.16 -4.44 -11.87
N GLY A 196 10.90 -5.53 -12.01
CA GLY A 196 11.28 -6.12 -13.30
C GLY A 196 10.07 -6.38 -14.18
N ALA A 197 9.01 -6.99 -13.61
CA ALA A 197 7.73 -7.17 -14.33
C ALA A 197 7.12 -5.83 -14.80
N ARG A 198 7.12 -4.79 -13.94
CA ARG A 198 6.63 -3.45 -14.31
C ARG A 198 7.45 -2.82 -15.44
N PHE A 199 8.78 -2.99 -15.46
CA PHE A 199 9.62 -2.52 -16.56
C PHE A 199 9.37 -3.27 -17.87
N ALA A 200 9.22 -4.60 -17.81
CA ALA A 200 8.82 -5.39 -18.97
C ALA A 200 7.46 -4.93 -19.53
N ALA A 201 6.50 -4.61 -18.65
CA ALA A 201 5.20 -4.06 -19.03
C ALA A 201 5.34 -2.73 -19.79
N ASN A 202 6.11 -1.79 -19.23
CA ASN A 202 6.30 -0.45 -19.80
C ASN A 202 7.05 -0.49 -21.14
N THR A 203 7.92 -1.48 -21.34
CA THR A 203 8.64 -1.72 -22.61
C THR A 203 7.89 -2.66 -23.56
N LYS A 204 6.65 -3.04 -23.24
CA LYS A 204 5.77 -3.94 -24.03
C LYS A 204 6.36 -5.34 -24.25
N GLN A 205 7.26 -5.79 -23.38
CA GLN A 205 7.85 -7.12 -23.40
C GLN A 205 6.97 -8.12 -22.63
N PHE A 206 5.73 -8.27 -23.07
CA PHE A 206 4.67 -8.98 -22.31
C PHE A 206 4.97 -10.46 -22.05
N ALA A 207 5.76 -11.12 -22.91
CA ALA A 207 6.17 -12.52 -22.68
C ALA A 207 7.13 -12.61 -21.49
N ARG A 208 8.11 -11.71 -21.42
CA ARG A 208 9.05 -11.61 -20.28
C ARG A 208 8.32 -11.20 -18.99
N GLU A 209 7.36 -10.28 -19.10
CA GLU A 209 6.51 -9.90 -17.96
C GLU A 209 5.77 -11.11 -17.38
N ARG A 210 5.14 -11.92 -18.25
CA ARG A 210 4.47 -13.17 -17.84
C ARG A 210 5.43 -14.09 -17.11
N ASP A 211 6.61 -14.35 -17.66
CA ASP A 211 7.57 -15.29 -17.07
C ASP A 211 8.02 -14.84 -15.67
N VAL A 212 8.22 -13.53 -15.47
CA VAL A 212 8.54 -12.97 -14.14
C VAL A 212 7.37 -13.13 -13.18
N LEU A 213 6.13 -12.83 -13.60
CA LEU A 213 4.93 -13.01 -12.77
C LEU A 213 4.69 -14.47 -12.40
N GLU A 214 4.87 -15.40 -13.32
CA GLU A 214 4.78 -16.84 -13.03
C GLU A 214 5.85 -17.27 -12.03
N SER A 215 7.08 -16.74 -12.13
CA SER A 215 8.14 -17.00 -11.15
C SER A 215 7.78 -16.49 -9.75
N LEU A 216 7.18 -15.29 -9.65
CA LEU A 216 6.69 -14.69 -8.41
C LEU A 216 5.53 -15.50 -7.79
N LEU A 217 4.63 -16.00 -8.64
CA LEU A 217 3.48 -16.81 -8.21
C LEU A 217 3.87 -18.24 -7.83
N SER A 218 5.02 -18.74 -8.29
CA SER A 218 5.51 -20.10 -8.02
C SER A 218 6.04 -20.34 -6.60
N GLN A 219 6.13 -19.30 -5.78
CA GLN A 219 6.61 -19.35 -4.40
C GLN A 219 5.57 -18.83 -3.41
N ASP A 220 5.62 -19.28 -2.17
CA ASP A 220 4.74 -18.91 -1.04
C ASP A 220 5.53 -18.28 0.12
N ALA A 221 6.73 -17.79 -0.17
CA ALA A 221 7.69 -17.36 0.83
C ALA A 221 7.68 -15.84 1.09
N PHE A 222 7.45 -15.05 0.05
CA PHE A 222 7.64 -13.61 0.06
C PHE A 222 6.47 -12.91 -0.61
N ARG A 223 6.17 -11.69 -0.12
CA ARG A 223 5.23 -10.75 -0.75
C ARG A 223 3.82 -11.33 -0.96
N LEU A 224 3.36 -12.16 -0.04
CA LEU A 224 2.06 -12.86 -0.10
C LEU A 224 0.88 -11.91 -0.38
N GLY A 225 0.84 -10.74 0.28
CA GLY A 225 -0.21 -9.73 0.05
C GLY A 225 -0.21 -9.07 -1.33
N LYS A 226 0.76 -9.37 -2.21
CA LYS A 226 0.81 -8.91 -3.61
C LYS A 226 0.31 -9.94 -4.60
N ARG A 227 -0.01 -11.16 -4.18
CA ARG A 227 -0.40 -12.26 -5.07
C ARG A 227 -1.68 -11.97 -5.86
N GLY A 228 -2.64 -11.26 -5.26
CA GLY A 228 -3.84 -10.78 -5.96
C GLY A 228 -3.50 -9.91 -7.18
N GLU A 229 -2.72 -8.84 -6.98
CA GLU A 229 -2.25 -7.95 -8.06
C GLU A 229 -1.48 -8.71 -9.15
N TRP A 230 -0.65 -9.70 -8.76
CA TRP A 230 0.10 -10.51 -9.71
C TRP A 230 -0.79 -11.43 -10.56
N HIS A 231 -1.77 -12.09 -9.94
CA HIS A 231 -2.74 -12.93 -10.66
C HIS A 231 -3.59 -12.09 -11.61
N GLU A 232 -4.13 -10.97 -11.16
CA GLU A 232 -4.90 -10.04 -11.99
C GLU A 232 -4.10 -9.61 -13.24
N ARG A 233 -2.83 -9.23 -13.03
CA ARG A 233 -1.96 -8.84 -14.14
C ARG A 233 -1.67 -10.00 -15.08
N LEU A 234 -1.41 -11.20 -14.56
CA LEU A 234 -1.17 -12.41 -15.38
C LEU A 234 -2.40 -12.77 -16.24
N ILE A 235 -3.61 -12.69 -15.66
CA ILE A 235 -4.87 -12.92 -16.38
C ILE A 235 -5.05 -11.85 -17.47
N LEU A 236 -4.76 -10.59 -17.16
CA LEU A 236 -4.82 -9.50 -18.14
C LEU A 236 -3.84 -9.71 -19.31
N LEU A 237 -2.63 -10.22 -19.04
CA LEU A 237 -1.65 -10.55 -20.09
C LEU A 237 -2.22 -11.59 -21.06
N HIS A 238 -2.77 -12.69 -20.55
CA HIS A 238 -3.34 -13.74 -21.40
C HIS A 238 -4.59 -13.29 -22.16
N THR A 239 -5.45 -12.49 -21.53
CA THR A 239 -6.72 -12.05 -22.15
C THR A 239 -6.55 -10.91 -23.15
N THR A 240 -5.48 -10.12 -23.05
CA THR A 240 -5.35 -8.86 -23.79
C THR A 240 -4.03 -8.73 -24.54
N HIS A 241 -2.89 -8.85 -23.85
CA HIS A 241 -1.60 -8.45 -24.40
C HIS A 241 -0.91 -9.56 -25.21
N LEU A 242 -1.00 -10.81 -24.76
CA LEU A 242 -0.44 -11.99 -25.41
C LEU A 242 -1.43 -12.70 -26.33
N ARG A 243 -2.70 -12.26 -26.33
CA ARG A 243 -3.73 -12.83 -27.18
C ARG A 243 -3.50 -12.42 -28.63
N PRO A 244 -3.40 -13.37 -29.59
CA PRO A 244 -3.33 -13.05 -31.00
C PRO A 244 -4.54 -12.23 -31.44
N LYS A 245 -4.30 -11.29 -32.36
CA LYS A 245 -5.36 -10.48 -32.98
C LYS A 245 -5.50 -10.91 -34.43
N GLY A 246 -6.70 -11.31 -34.84
CA GLY A 246 -6.97 -11.72 -36.21
C GLY A 246 -8.26 -12.51 -36.35
N THR A 247 -8.74 -12.65 -37.58
CA THR A 247 -9.98 -13.37 -37.91
C THR A 247 -9.72 -14.74 -38.55
N SER A 248 -8.47 -15.09 -38.81
CA SER A 248 -8.10 -16.40 -39.37
C SER A 248 -8.48 -17.54 -38.41
N VAL A 249 -8.68 -18.74 -38.96
CA VAL A 249 -9.00 -19.94 -38.17
C VAL A 249 -7.92 -20.20 -37.12
N GLU A 250 -6.65 -20.07 -37.49
CA GLU A 250 -5.50 -20.20 -36.59
C GLU A 250 -5.51 -19.15 -35.49
N ALA A 251 -5.76 -17.87 -35.82
CA ALA A 251 -5.83 -16.80 -34.83
C ALA A 251 -6.99 -17.01 -33.84
N ARG A 252 -8.12 -17.55 -34.30
CA ARG A 252 -9.27 -17.92 -33.44
C ARG A 252 -8.91 -19.07 -32.49
N ALA A 253 -8.26 -20.12 -32.99
CA ALA A 253 -7.81 -21.25 -32.18
C ALA A 253 -6.81 -20.80 -31.08
N GLN A 254 -5.81 -19.99 -31.45
CA GLN A 254 -4.84 -19.46 -30.49
C GLN A 254 -5.48 -18.48 -29.49
N THR A 255 -6.49 -17.71 -29.92
CA THR A 255 -7.29 -16.84 -29.04
C THR A 255 -8.05 -17.67 -28.01
N ALA A 256 -8.71 -18.75 -28.43
CA ALA A 256 -9.40 -19.68 -27.53
C ALA A 256 -8.42 -20.29 -26.52
N GLU A 257 -7.25 -20.74 -26.98
CA GLU A 257 -6.22 -21.30 -26.10
C GLU A 257 -5.69 -20.26 -25.09
N ALA A 258 -5.49 -19.01 -25.49
CA ALA A 258 -5.10 -17.92 -24.60
C ALA A 258 -6.18 -17.62 -23.54
N LEU A 259 -7.46 -17.65 -23.93
CA LEU A 259 -8.59 -17.50 -23.01
C LEU A 259 -8.69 -18.69 -22.04
N GLU A 260 -8.40 -19.91 -22.49
CA GLU A 260 -8.35 -21.09 -21.61
C GLU A 260 -7.18 -21.03 -20.61
N ARG A 261 -6.02 -20.52 -21.02
CA ARG A 261 -4.92 -20.23 -20.09
C ARG A 261 -5.34 -19.19 -19.04
N ALA A 262 -6.05 -18.14 -19.46
CA ALA A 262 -6.57 -17.12 -18.55
C ALA A 262 -7.62 -17.70 -17.58
N LYS A 263 -8.55 -18.53 -18.07
CA LYS A 263 -9.53 -19.25 -17.23
C LYS A 263 -8.84 -20.09 -16.15
N ARG A 264 -7.82 -20.88 -16.53
CA ARG A 264 -7.00 -21.63 -15.55
C ARG A 264 -6.28 -20.73 -14.55
N ALA A 265 -5.79 -19.56 -14.99
CA ALA A 265 -5.16 -18.59 -14.09
C ALA A 265 -6.17 -18.02 -13.08
N CYS A 266 -7.41 -17.74 -13.49
CA CYS A 266 -8.48 -17.33 -12.56
C CYS A 266 -8.73 -18.40 -11.49
N VAL A 267 -8.86 -19.68 -11.88
CA VAL A 267 -9.09 -20.78 -10.92
C VAL A 267 -7.93 -20.88 -9.93
N ARG A 268 -6.68 -20.87 -10.41
CA ARG A 268 -5.49 -20.86 -9.53
C ARG A 268 -5.49 -19.70 -8.54
N ALA A 269 -5.98 -18.53 -8.94
CA ALA A 269 -6.06 -17.38 -8.06
C ALA A 269 -7.19 -17.51 -7.02
N LEU A 270 -8.30 -18.15 -7.37
CA LEU A 270 -9.38 -18.46 -6.45
C LEU A 270 -8.97 -19.50 -5.39
N ASP A 271 -8.11 -20.45 -5.76
CA ASP A 271 -7.51 -21.43 -4.84
C ASP A 271 -6.44 -20.81 -3.90
N ASP A 272 -5.87 -19.66 -4.26
CA ASP A 272 -4.74 -19.05 -3.56
C ASP A 272 -5.18 -18.25 -2.33
N VAL A 273 -4.92 -18.80 -1.14
CA VAL A 273 -5.39 -18.25 0.15
C VAL A 273 -4.92 -16.82 0.44
N HIS A 274 -3.86 -16.35 -0.22
CA HIS A 274 -3.30 -15.00 -0.03
C HIS A 274 -3.89 -13.96 -0.98
N VAL A 275 -4.80 -14.33 -1.88
CA VAL A 275 -5.53 -13.38 -2.71
C VAL A 275 -6.60 -12.68 -1.88
N ASN A 276 -6.47 -11.35 -1.78
CA ASN A 276 -7.37 -10.48 -1.01
C ASN A 276 -8.75 -10.35 -1.66
N ARG A 277 -9.73 -9.84 -0.89
CA ARG A 277 -11.13 -9.72 -1.31
C ARG A 277 -11.33 -8.86 -2.58
N ILE A 278 -10.61 -7.75 -2.68
CA ILE A 278 -10.70 -6.84 -3.84
C ILE A 278 -10.28 -7.58 -5.11
N SER A 279 -9.12 -8.25 -5.07
CA SER A 279 -8.61 -9.06 -6.18
C SER A 279 -9.52 -10.24 -6.49
N LEU A 280 -10.08 -10.93 -5.49
CA LEU A 280 -11.05 -12.01 -5.71
C LEU A 280 -12.27 -11.53 -6.50
N HIS A 281 -12.77 -10.33 -6.21
CA HIS A 281 -13.89 -9.76 -6.95
C HIS A 281 -13.52 -9.44 -8.41
N ALA A 282 -12.39 -8.77 -8.64
CA ALA A 282 -11.90 -8.49 -9.99
C ALA A 282 -11.70 -9.78 -10.81
N ILE A 283 -11.08 -10.80 -10.21
CA ILE A 283 -10.81 -12.09 -10.85
C ILE A 283 -12.10 -12.86 -11.13
N SER A 284 -13.06 -12.87 -10.20
CA SER A 284 -14.36 -13.54 -10.38
C SER A 284 -15.12 -12.96 -11.57
N ARG A 285 -15.14 -11.62 -11.72
CA ARG A 285 -15.75 -10.95 -12.87
C ARG A 285 -15.01 -11.23 -14.18
N GLN A 286 -13.68 -11.28 -14.15
CA GLN A 286 -12.87 -11.66 -15.31
C GLN A 286 -13.17 -13.10 -15.73
N LEU A 287 -13.29 -14.04 -14.79
CA LEU A 287 -13.65 -15.43 -15.06
C LEU A 287 -14.99 -15.52 -15.80
N ARG A 288 -16.04 -14.86 -15.31
CA ARG A 288 -17.36 -14.80 -16.00
C ARG A 288 -17.27 -14.23 -17.40
N THR A 289 -16.46 -13.18 -17.58
CA THR A 289 -16.23 -12.56 -18.89
C THR A 289 -15.50 -13.52 -19.85
N ILE A 290 -14.51 -14.27 -19.35
CA ILE A 290 -13.75 -15.25 -20.11
C ILE A 290 -14.64 -16.44 -20.51
N GLU A 291 -15.42 -16.97 -19.57
CA GLU A 291 -16.38 -18.06 -19.82
C GLU A 291 -17.40 -17.69 -20.89
N THR A 292 -17.92 -16.45 -20.83
CA THR A 292 -18.81 -15.92 -21.87
C THR A 292 -18.13 -15.86 -23.24
N LYS A 293 -16.87 -15.42 -23.30
CA LYS A 293 -16.09 -15.37 -24.56
C LYS A 293 -15.74 -16.75 -25.11
N LEU A 294 -15.63 -17.76 -24.24
CA LEU A 294 -15.41 -19.16 -24.60
C LEU A 294 -16.71 -19.89 -24.97
N GLY A 295 -17.87 -19.24 -24.81
CA GLY A 295 -19.17 -19.86 -25.08
C GLY A 295 -19.60 -20.89 -24.04
N VAL A 296 -19.06 -20.84 -22.82
CA VAL A 296 -19.45 -21.72 -21.71
C VAL A 296 -20.86 -21.37 -21.26
N SER A 297 -21.76 -22.35 -21.27
CA SER A 297 -23.15 -22.16 -20.84
C SER A 297 -23.21 -21.86 -19.34
N PRO A 298 -24.24 -21.12 -18.84
CA PRO A 298 -24.34 -20.77 -17.42
C PRO A 298 -24.23 -21.96 -16.46
N ASP A 299 -24.80 -23.12 -16.82
CA ASP A 299 -24.81 -24.33 -15.99
C ASP A 299 -23.43 -25.04 -15.94
N GLU A 300 -22.55 -24.76 -16.90
CA GLU A 300 -21.20 -25.31 -17.00
C GLU A 300 -20.12 -24.35 -16.45
N ARG A 301 -20.52 -23.17 -15.98
CA ARG A 301 -19.60 -22.20 -15.42
C ARG A 301 -19.01 -22.71 -14.11
N ILE A 302 -17.76 -22.35 -13.87
CA ILE A 302 -17.07 -22.71 -12.65
C ILE A 302 -17.72 -21.95 -11.49
N GLU A 303 -18.16 -22.71 -10.48
CA GLU A 303 -18.49 -22.19 -9.17
C GLU A 303 -17.37 -22.52 -8.20
N HIS A 304 -16.95 -21.53 -7.41
CA HIS A 304 -15.88 -21.70 -6.44
C HIS A 304 -16.23 -20.98 -5.12
N PRO A 305 -15.98 -21.56 -3.94
CA PRO A 305 -16.44 -21.01 -2.66
C PRO A 305 -15.97 -19.59 -2.32
N ARG A 306 -14.81 -19.19 -2.86
CA ARG A 306 -14.23 -17.85 -2.69
C ARG A 306 -14.58 -16.86 -3.80
N MET A 307 -15.46 -17.23 -4.74
CA MET A 307 -15.90 -16.28 -5.75
C MET A 307 -16.74 -15.17 -5.14
N CYS A 308 -16.51 -13.95 -5.63
CA CYS A 308 -17.26 -12.76 -5.25
C CYS A 308 -17.60 -12.01 -6.54
N VAL A 309 -18.79 -12.23 -7.09
CA VAL A 309 -19.14 -11.68 -8.41
C VAL A 309 -19.78 -10.29 -8.31
N GLU A 310 -20.45 -10.02 -7.19
CA GLU A 310 -21.19 -8.79 -6.96
C GLU A 310 -20.93 -8.25 -5.55
N TRP A 311 -20.76 -6.93 -5.48
CA TRP A 311 -20.75 -6.18 -4.23
C TRP A 311 -22.17 -5.79 -3.87
N GLN A 312 -22.53 -5.94 -2.59
CA GLN A 312 -23.75 -5.37 -2.02
C GLN A 312 -23.56 -3.86 -1.88
N MET A 313 -24.05 -3.13 -2.88
CA MET A 313 -23.95 -1.67 -2.89
C MET A 313 -25.06 -1.04 -2.05
N PRO A 314 -24.75 0.01 -1.26
CA PRO A 314 -25.72 0.76 -0.48
C PRO A 314 -26.67 1.59 -1.35
N LEU A 315 -27.70 2.16 -0.73
CA LEU A 315 -28.57 3.14 -1.37
C LEU A 315 -27.81 4.39 -1.77
N GLU A 316 -28.24 5.01 -2.87
CA GLU A 316 -27.73 6.30 -3.33
C GLU A 316 -28.65 7.42 -2.82
N ARG A 317 -28.05 8.48 -2.30
CA ARG A 317 -28.73 9.74 -1.95
C ARG A 317 -28.20 10.86 -2.82
N VAL A 318 -29.08 11.73 -3.29
CA VAL A 318 -28.69 12.96 -3.98
C VAL A 318 -28.88 14.14 -3.03
N VAL A 319 -27.84 14.96 -2.95
CA VAL A 319 -27.83 16.23 -2.22
C VAL A 319 -27.56 17.36 -3.20
N PHE A 320 -28.30 18.46 -3.06
CA PHE A 320 -28.14 19.64 -3.90
C PHE A 320 -27.44 20.78 -3.14
N GLY A 321 -26.56 21.48 -3.85
CA GLY A 321 -25.93 22.71 -3.38
C GLY A 321 -25.50 23.58 -4.55
N MET A 322 -25.18 24.84 -4.26
CA MET A 322 -24.70 25.77 -5.28
C MET A 322 -23.18 25.69 -5.39
N ARG A 323 -22.66 25.39 -6.58
CA ARG A 323 -21.21 25.33 -6.79
C ARG A 323 -20.61 26.72 -7.01
N VAL A 324 -19.49 27.02 -6.35
CA VAL A 324 -18.73 28.26 -6.54
C VAL A 324 -17.96 28.19 -7.87
N ARG A 325 -18.43 28.93 -8.89
CA ARG A 325 -17.96 28.81 -10.29
C ARG A 325 -16.57 29.40 -10.58
N ASN A 326 -16.02 30.22 -9.68
CA ASN A 326 -14.77 30.95 -9.93
C ASN A 326 -13.49 30.14 -9.63
N ILE A 327 -13.60 28.90 -9.17
CA ILE A 327 -12.45 28.05 -8.81
C ILE A 327 -12.20 27.03 -9.92
N ARG A 328 -11.17 27.29 -10.74
CA ARG A 328 -10.80 26.46 -11.91
C ARG A 328 -9.83 25.34 -11.60
N ARG A 329 -9.13 25.39 -10.46
CA ARG A 329 -8.11 24.41 -10.05
C ARG A 329 -8.31 24.04 -8.58
N GLY A 330 -8.18 22.76 -8.26
CA GLY A 330 -8.39 22.24 -6.91
C GLY A 330 -9.75 21.55 -6.74
N PRO A 331 -10.06 21.09 -5.51
CA PRO A 331 -11.33 20.45 -5.20
C PRO A 331 -12.52 21.38 -5.47
N SER A 332 -13.70 20.80 -5.71
CA SER A 332 -14.93 21.58 -5.87
C SER A 332 -15.27 22.31 -4.58
N VAL A 333 -15.62 23.59 -4.70
CA VAL A 333 -16.07 24.42 -3.59
C VAL A 333 -17.53 24.75 -3.76
N TRP A 334 -18.27 24.71 -2.66
CA TRP A 334 -19.72 24.84 -2.60
C TRP A 334 -20.11 25.96 -1.66
N ASP A 335 -21.27 26.56 -1.90
CA ASP A 335 -21.83 27.56 -1.00
C ASP A 335 -22.35 26.87 0.28
N GLY A 336 -21.80 27.26 1.42
CA GLY A 336 -22.13 26.69 2.74
C GLY A 336 -23.19 27.50 3.48
N SER A 337 -23.45 27.13 4.74
CA SER A 337 -24.32 27.94 5.61
C SER A 337 -23.77 29.36 5.75
N ASP A 338 -24.65 30.36 5.70
CA ASP A 338 -24.32 31.78 5.84
C ASP A 338 -23.39 32.36 4.75
N GLY A 339 -23.30 31.71 3.59
CA GLY A 339 -22.52 32.19 2.44
C GLY A 339 -21.01 31.90 2.53
N ILE A 340 -20.60 31.06 3.49
CA ILE A 340 -19.19 30.67 3.66
C ILE A 340 -18.87 29.49 2.73
N PRO A 341 -17.90 29.60 1.81
CA PRO A 341 -17.52 28.51 0.93
C PRO A 341 -17.03 27.28 1.71
N CYS A 342 -17.48 26.09 1.33
CA CYS A 342 -17.21 24.82 2.00
C CYS A 342 -16.83 23.70 1.03
N SER A 343 -16.30 22.59 1.58
CA SER A 343 -16.04 21.37 0.81
C SER A 343 -17.32 20.60 0.50
N VAL A 344 -17.23 19.61 -0.39
CA VAL A 344 -18.39 18.77 -0.76
C VAL A 344 -18.90 17.94 0.42
N GLU A 345 -17.99 17.49 1.29
CA GLU A 345 -18.27 16.71 2.50
C GLU A 345 -18.92 17.58 3.57
N GLN A 346 -18.47 18.83 3.72
CA GLN A 346 -19.09 19.80 4.63
C GLN A 346 -20.52 20.15 4.21
N LEU A 347 -20.76 20.35 2.91
CA LEU A 347 -22.10 20.55 2.37
C LEU A 347 -22.99 19.34 2.65
N ALA A 348 -22.51 18.12 2.39
CA ALA A 348 -23.25 16.90 2.67
C ALA A 348 -23.58 16.77 4.17
N LEU A 349 -22.60 16.99 5.07
CA LEU A 349 -22.81 17.01 6.51
C LEU A 349 -23.90 17.98 6.94
N TRP A 350 -23.91 19.19 6.40
CA TRP A 350 -24.93 20.18 6.70
C TRP A 350 -26.34 19.67 6.34
N ARG A 351 -26.50 19.05 5.17
CA ARG A 351 -27.77 18.47 4.74
C ARG A 351 -28.23 17.31 5.60
N TYR A 352 -27.31 16.46 6.06
CA TYR A 352 -27.67 15.41 7.02
C TYR A 352 -28.06 15.97 8.40
N ARG A 353 -27.52 17.12 8.82
CA ARG A 353 -27.96 17.78 10.06
C ARG A 353 -29.41 18.26 9.97
N GLU A 354 -29.86 18.72 8.80
CA GLU A 354 -31.28 19.06 8.57
C GLU A 354 -32.22 17.85 8.75
N LEU A 355 -31.69 16.63 8.55
CA LEU A 355 -32.40 15.37 8.78
C LEU A 355 -32.31 14.87 10.23
N GLY A 356 -31.74 15.64 11.15
CA GLY A 356 -31.65 15.31 12.57
C GLY A 356 -30.44 14.45 12.96
N TYR A 357 -29.42 14.36 12.10
CA TYR A 357 -28.17 13.68 12.42
C TYR A 357 -27.15 14.64 13.05
N THR A 358 -26.38 14.12 14.02
CA THR A 358 -25.04 14.64 14.32
C THR A 358 -24.04 13.95 13.40
N GLY A 359 -22.94 14.61 13.02
CA GLY A 359 -22.01 14.02 12.06
C GLY A 359 -20.62 14.62 12.06
N ILE A 360 -19.64 13.81 11.67
CA ILE A 360 -18.25 14.20 11.40
C ILE A 360 -17.78 13.72 10.03
N HIS A 361 -16.84 14.46 9.46
CA HIS A 361 -16.03 14.03 8.34
C HIS A 361 -14.72 13.48 8.91
N SER A 362 -14.58 12.16 8.94
CA SER A 362 -13.44 11.48 9.57
C SER A 362 -12.66 10.58 8.62
N GLU A 363 -13.21 10.28 7.45
CA GLU A 363 -12.68 9.26 6.54
C GLU A 363 -12.33 7.96 7.32
N ASN A 364 -11.14 7.42 7.10
CA ASN A 364 -10.60 6.24 7.82
C ASN A 364 -10.18 6.49 9.27
N THR A 365 -10.09 7.75 9.71
CA THR A 365 -9.52 8.11 11.02
C THR A 365 -10.36 7.56 12.16
N LEU A 366 -11.68 7.60 12.04
CA LEU A 366 -12.59 7.08 13.06
C LEU A 366 -12.43 5.57 13.24
N ALA A 367 -12.48 4.81 12.14
CA ALA A 367 -12.40 3.35 12.18
C ALA A 367 -11.03 2.87 12.70
N THR A 368 -9.95 3.51 12.23
CA THR A 368 -8.60 3.19 12.70
C THR A 368 -8.43 3.57 14.18
N THR A 369 -8.93 4.72 14.63
CA THR A 369 -8.82 5.18 16.02
C THR A 369 -9.55 4.23 16.96
N LEU A 370 -10.81 3.90 16.66
CA LEU A 370 -11.58 2.93 17.45
C LEU A 370 -10.88 1.57 17.51
N PHE A 371 -10.38 1.08 16.38
CA PHE A 371 -9.65 -0.18 16.33
C PHE A 371 -8.40 -0.16 17.23
N VAL A 372 -7.53 0.84 17.11
CA VAL A 372 -6.28 0.87 17.87
C VAL A 372 -6.54 1.08 19.36
N LEU A 373 -7.51 1.92 19.76
CA LEU A 373 -7.87 2.08 21.17
C LEU A 373 -8.40 0.76 21.76
N LEU A 374 -9.30 0.08 21.03
CA LEU A 374 -9.88 -1.19 21.46
C LEU A 374 -8.91 -2.36 21.44
N PHE A 375 -7.77 -2.25 20.74
CA PHE A 375 -6.77 -3.31 20.62
C PHE A 375 -5.41 -2.87 21.15
N TRP A 376 -5.33 -1.80 21.95
CA TRP A 376 -4.06 -1.17 22.32
C TRP A 376 -3.06 -2.14 22.95
N ASP A 377 -3.51 -2.92 23.94
CA ASP A 377 -2.74 -3.96 24.62
C ASP A 377 -2.32 -5.10 23.68
N ILE A 378 -3.10 -5.38 22.65
CA ILE A 378 -2.83 -6.41 21.64
C ILE A 378 -1.84 -5.89 20.59
N VAL A 379 -2.01 -4.66 20.11
CA VAL A 379 -1.11 -3.99 19.16
C VAL A 379 0.29 -3.91 19.76
N PHE A 380 0.39 -3.45 21.01
CA PHE A 380 1.64 -3.28 21.73
C PHE A 380 2.03 -4.47 22.61
N CYS A 381 1.44 -5.64 22.38
CA CYS A 381 1.84 -6.84 23.10
C CYS A 381 3.30 -7.18 22.76
N PRO A 382 4.10 -7.57 23.76
CA PRO A 382 5.51 -7.82 23.53
C PRO A 382 5.65 -9.13 22.76
N LEU A 383 5.90 -9.04 21.45
CA LEU A 383 6.33 -10.16 20.63
C LEU A 383 7.79 -9.96 20.18
N PRO A 384 8.60 -11.04 20.12
CA PRO A 384 10.01 -10.91 19.76
C PRO A 384 10.21 -10.32 18.36
N GLY A 385 10.83 -9.14 18.31
CA GLY A 385 11.28 -8.46 17.09
C GLY A 385 10.24 -7.61 16.36
N VAL A 386 9.04 -7.41 16.90
CA VAL A 386 8.06 -6.47 16.30
C VAL A 386 8.08 -5.09 16.97
N LEU A 387 8.59 -5.01 18.20
CA LEU A 387 8.82 -3.80 19.00
C LEU A 387 10.27 -3.82 19.49
N ASP A 388 11.18 -3.23 18.71
CA ASP A 388 12.64 -3.29 18.87
C ASP A 388 13.29 -2.04 19.45
N THR A 389 12.59 -0.90 19.37
CA THR A 389 13.02 0.36 19.97
C THR A 389 11.85 0.98 20.70
N GLU A 390 12.11 1.89 21.63
CA GLU A 390 11.08 2.65 22.35
C GLU A 390 10.43 3.76 21.50
N TYR A 391 10.90 3.94 20.26
CA TYR A 391 10.50 5.03 19.36
C TYR A 391 9.58 4.55 18.23
N GLN A 392 8.85 3.45 18.45
CA GLN A 392 7.88 2.93 17.48
C GLN A 392 6.46 3.35 17.82
N SER A 393 5.78 3.95 16.85
CA SER A 393 4.35 4.30 16.89
C SER A 393 3.43 3.15 16.43
N GLN A 394 4.01 2.03 15.97
CA GLN A 394 3.32 0.79 15.61
C GLN A 394 4.31 -0.39 15.64
N PRO A 395 3.84 -1.63 15.83
CA PRO A 395 4.70 -2.80 15.67
C PRO A 395 5.08 -3.00 14.19
N LEU A 396 6.28 -3.52 13.92
CA LEU A 396 6.81 -3.70 12.56
C LEU A 396 5.96 -4.62 11.69
N ASP A 397 5.13 -5.48 12.29
CA ASP A 397 4.28 -6.42 11.61
C ASP A 397 2.85 -5.91 11.36
N MET A 398 2.43 -4.75 11.90
CA MET A 398 1.04 -4.23 11.80
C MET A 398 0.51 -4.17 10.37
N GLY A 399 1.36 -3.80 9.42
CA GLY A 399 1.01 -3.71 8.00
C GLY A 399 1.17 -5.01 7.20
N SER A 400 1.33 -6.15 7.87
CA SER A 400 1.60 -7.47 7.27
C SER A 400 0.59 -8.52 7.73
N GLU A 401 0.47 -9.60 6.94
CA GLU A 401 -0.36 -10.76 7.29
C GLU A 401 0.03 -11.38 8.63
N SER A 402 1.29 -11.23 9.08
CA SER A 402 1.75 -11.74 10.37
C SER A 402 1.03 -11.14 11.57
N PHE A 403 0.51 -9.90 11.47
CA PHE A 403 -0.08 -9.22 12.63
C PHE A 403 -1.23 -10.03 13.22
N TYR A 404 -2.19 -10.41 12.37
CA TYR A 404 -3.33 -11.22 12.76
C TYR A 404 -2.89 -12.61 13.25
N PHE A 405 -2.10 -13.34 12.46
CA PHE A 405 -1.74 -14.72 12.81
C PHE A 405 -0.93 -14.83 14.10
N SER A 406 -0.04 -13.86 14.36
CA SER A 406 0.79 -13.87 15.58
C SER A 406 0.00 -13.55 16.83
N ARG A 407 -1.18 -12.92 16.68
CA ARG A 407 -2.06 -12.48 17.77
C ARG A 407 -3.45 -13.09 17.71
N ARG A 408 -3.65 -14.13 16.90
CA ARG A 408 -4.98 -14.66 16.54
C ARG A 408 -5.85 -14.93 17.76
N ALA A 409 -5.34 -15.66 18.75
CA ALA A 409 -6.09 -15.97 19.96
C ALA A 409 -6.54 -14.71 20.73
N MET A 410 -5.63 -13.73 20.92
CA MET A 410 -5.94 -12.46 21.59
C MET A 410 -6.95 -11.63 20.79
N ILE A 411 -6.78 -11.58 19.47
CA ILE A 411 -7.68 -10.85 18.56
C ILE A 411 -9.07 -11.45 18.58
N GLU A 412 -9.20 -12.77 18.41
CA GLU A 412 -10.50 -13.45 18.43
C GLU A 412 -11.21 -13.28 19.77
N GLN A 413 -10.47 -13.35 20.88
CA GLN A 413 -11.03 -13.09 22.20
C GLN A 413 -11.54 -11.65 22.33
N ARG A 414 -10.73 -10.63 21.95
CA ARG A 414 -11.15 -9.23 22.00
C ARG A 414 -12.35 -8.94 21.10
N LEU A 415 -12.41 -9.57 19.93
CA LEU A 415 -13.57 -9.45 19.03
C LEU A 415 -14.85 -10.03 19.65
N ALA A 416 -14.75 -11.10 20.45
CA ALA A 416 -15.88 -11.65 21.19
C ALA A 416 -16.31 -10.70 22.32
N GLU A 417 -15.36 -10.20 23.12
CA GLU A 417 -15.61 -9.21 24.19
C GLU A 417 -16.34 -7.95 23.67
N ILE A 418 -15.88 -7.43 22.52
CA ILE A 418 -16.53 -6.29 21.85
C ILE A 418 -17.94 -6.67 21.40
N SER A 419 -18.13 -7.86 20.83
CA SER A 419 -19.45 -8.32 20.37
C SER A 419 -20.47 -8.42 21.50
N ASP A 420 -20.01 -8.81 22.68
CA ASP A 420 -20.82 -8.92 23.91
C ASP A 420 -21.15 -7.56 24.56
N GLY A 421 -20.62 -6.46 24.03
CA GLY A 421 -20.94 -5.10 24.48
C GLY A 421 -19.95 -4.49 25.48
N HIS A 422 -18.89 -5.21 25.86
CA HIS A 422 -17.92 -4.79 26.88
C HIS A 422 -16.77 -3.94 26.31
N PHE A 423 -17.08 -2.83 25.64
CA PHE A 423 -16.06 -2.05 24.92
C PHE A 423 -16.06 -0.54 25.23
N VAL A 424 -17.19 0.06 25.58
CA VAL A 424 -17.29 1.54 25.70
C VAL A 424 -16.36 2.08 26.78
N GLN A 425 -16.30 1.42 27.93
CA GLN A 425 -15.42 1.83 29.03
C GLN A 425 -13.94 1.70 28.63
N SER A 426 -13.56 0.60 27.96
CA SER A 426 -12.17 0.39 27.51
C SER A 426 -11.67 1.47 26.55
N ILE A 427 -12.55 2.04 25.70
CA ILE A 427 -12.19 3.17 24.85
C ILE A 427 -11.76 4.36 25.71
N GLY A 428 -12.56 4.70 26.73
CA GLY A 428 -12.27 5.81 27.63
C GLY A 428 -11.01 5.60 28.46
N ASP A 429 -10.86 4.43 29.05
CA ASP A 429 -9.71 4.08 29.90
C ASP A 429 -8.39 4.17 29.11
N VAL A 430 -8.36 3.65 27.87
CA VAL A 430 -7.18 3.72 27.00
C VAL A 430 -6.98 5.15 26.50
N TYR A 431 -8.03 5.85 26.10
CA TYR A 431 -7.93 7.22 25.60
C TYR A 431 -7.32 8.15 26.64
N GLU A 432 -7.81 8.11 27.89
CA GLU A 432 -7.30 8.95 28.97
C GLU A 432 -5.84 8.61 29.30
N LYS A 433 -5.53 7.32 29.45
CA LYS A 433 -4.18 6.86 29.81
C LYS A 433 -3.14 7.17 28.73
N GLN A 434 -3.53 7.12 27.47
CA GLN A 434 -2.64 7.23 26.32
C GLN A 434 -2.82 8.57 25.57
N HIS A 435 -3.53 9.54 26.14
CA HIS A 435 -3.82 10.76 25.41
C HIS A 435 -2.53 11.48 24.97
N GLY A 436 -2.42 11.76 23.67
CA GLY A 436 -1.30 12.50 23.08
C GLY A 436 0.00 11.71 22.93
N VAL A 437 -0.05 10.38 22.82
CA VAL A 437 1.10 9.59 22.31
C VAL A 437 1.04 9.47 20.78
N GLU A 438 2.20 9.47 20.14
CA GLU A 438 2.36 9.22 18.70
C GLU A 438 2.10 7.75 18.38
N CYS A 439 0.91 7.45 17.86
CA CYS A 439 0.49 6.10 17.50
C CYS A 439 -0.15 6.08 16.11
N VAL A 440 0.32 5.17 15.23
CA VAL A 440 -0.29 5.03 13.90
C VAL A 440 -1.72 4.51 14.07
N GLY A 441 -2.66 5.18 13.39
CA GLY A 441 -4.06 4.81 13.40
C GLY A 441 -4.85 5.43 14.55
N VAL A 442 -4.27 6.31 15.37
CA VAL A 442 -5.01 7.06 16.39
C VAL A 442 -4.95 8.55 16.06
N SER A 443 -6.11 9.21 16.05
CA SER A 443 -6.20 10.66 16.07
C SER A 443 -6.78 11.13 17.40
N TRP A 444 -5.99 11.93 18.13
CA TRP A 444 -6.42 12.56 19.39
C TRP A 444 -7.33 13.76 19.17
N ASP A 445 -7.47 14.25 17.93
CA ASP A 445 -8.41 15.31 17.58
C ASP A 445 -9.88 14.85 17.67
N LEU A 446 -10.12 13.53 17.72
CA LEU A 446 -11.44 12.95 17.97
C LEU A 446 -11.70 12.90 19.50
N PRO A 447 -12.72 13.60 20.01
CA PRO A 447 -13.04 13.59 21.44
C PRO A 447 -13.47 12.21 21.94
N CYS A 448 -13.08 11.88 23.17
CA CYS A 448 -13.38 10.58 23.79
C CYS A 448 -14.89 10.31 23.93
N ASP A 449 -15.66 11.29 24.40
CA ASP A 449 -17.12 11.20 24.58
C ASP A 449 -17.82 10.93 23.23
N GLN A 450 -17.31 11.55 22.18
CA GLN A 450 -17.78 11.32 20.82
C GLN A 450 -17.45 9.91 20.32
N LEU A 451 -16.22 9.43 20.51
CA LEU A 451 -15.81 8.06 20.17
C LEU A 451 -16.68 7.03 20.89
N GLN A 452 -16.90 7.20 22.20
CA GLN A 452 -17.75 6.33 23.02
C GLN A 452 -19.21 6.36 22.55
N THR A 453 -19.73 7.54 22.19
CA THR A 453 -21.10 7.69 21.67
C THR A 453 -21.26 6.98 20.34
N ILE A 454 -20.35 7.19 19.38
CA ILE A 454 -20.37 6.54 18.07
C ILE A 454 -20.24 5.02 18.22
N ALA A 455 -19.31 4.55 19.04
CA ALA A 455 -19.12 3.12 19.30
C ALA A 455 -20.39 2.51 19.94
N SER A 456 -21.06 3.23 20.84
CA SER A 456 -22.33 2.81 21.42
C SER A 456 -23.45 2.74 20.39
N CYS A 457 -23.51 3.69 19.45
CA CYS A 457 -24.48 3.65 18.35
C CYS A 457 -24.18 2.52 17.34
N LEU A 458 -22.91 2.21 17.07
CA LEU A 458 -22.53 1.01 16.30
C LEU A 458 -22.99 -0.26 17.03
N GLY A 459 -22.78 -0.35 18.33
CA GLY A 459 -23.00 -1.58 19.08
C GLY A 459 -21.94 -2.64 18.78
N GLY A 460 -21.89 -3.66 19.64
CA GLY A 460 -20.77 -4.61 19.71
C GLY A 460 -20.52 -5.40 18.43
N GLN A 461 -21.56 -6.06 17.90
CA GLN A 461 -21.41 -6.93 16.72
C GLN A 461 -20.90 -6.18 15.49
N ARG A 462 -21.46 -4.99 15.21
CA ARG A 462 -21.08 -4.16 14.05
C ARG A 462 -19.68 -3.60 14.20
N LEU A 463 -19.31 -3.15 15.40
CA LEU A 463 -17.96 -2.67 15.70
C LEU A 463 -16.91 -3.79 15.63
N SER A 464 -17.23 -4.98 16.11
CA SER A 464 -16.38 -6.17 16.00
C SER A 464 -16.12 -6.54 14.54
N ALA A 465 -17.11 -6.46 13.67
CA ALA A 465 -16.93 -6.72 12.23
C ALA A 465 -15.91 -5.76 11.59
N ILE A 466 -15.99 -4.45 11.89
CA ILE A 466 -15.02 -3.45 11.42
C ILE A 466 -13.62 -3.76 11.96
N CYS A 467 -13.50 -4.04 13.27
CA CYS A 467 -12.23 -4.34 13.91
C CYS A 467 -11.57 -5.60 13.35
N ARG A 468 -12.36 -6.63 13.03
CA ARG A 468 -11.87 -7.87 12.42
C ARG A 468 -11.18 -7.60 11.08
N VAL A 469 -11.81 -6.80 10.23
CA VAL A 469 -11.27 -6.44 8.90
C VAL A 469 -9.95 -5.67 9.05
N LEU A 470 -9.89 -4.72 9.98
CA LEU A 470 -8.66 -3.97 10.26
C LEU A 470 -7.56 -4.86 10.86
N ALA A 471 -7.92 -5.80 11.74
CA ALA A 471 -6.96 -6.74 12.32
C ALA A 471 -6.36 -7.69 11.27
N THR A 472 -7.14 -8.13 10.28
CA THR A 472 -6.68 -9.08 9.26
C THR A 472 -5.90 -8.41 8.13
N GLU A 473 -6.32 -7.23 7.68
CA GLU A 473 -5.79 -6.58 6.47
C GLU A 473 -5.50 -5.08 6.66
N TYR A 474 -4.95 -4.70 7.82
CA TYR A 474 -4.74 -3.30 8.21
C TYR A 474 -4.19 -2.40 7.08
N ARG A 475 -3.13 -2.86 6.39
CA ARG A 475 -2.48 -2.07 5.33
C ARG A 475 -3.40 -1.77 4.13
N LEU A 476 -4.25 -2.72 3.75
CA LEU A 476 -5.21 -2.55 2.65
C LEU A 476 -6.47 -1.82 3.11
N LYS A 477 -6.81 -1.92 4.40
CA LYS A 477 -8.09 -1.49 4.97
C LYS A 477 -8.05 -0.19 5.77
N ARG A 478 -6.86 0.34 6.04
CA ARG A 478 -6.67 1.69 6.62
C ARG A 478 -7.08 2.84 5.69
N SER A 479 -7.55 2.55 4.47
CA SER A 479 -8.06 3.54 3.52
C SER A 479 -9.39 3.09 2.92
N GLY A 480 -10.15 4.03 2.34
CA GLY A 480 -11.42 3.77 1.67
C GLY A 480 -12.62 3.55 2.60
N PHE A 481 -12.47 3.78 3.91
CA PHE A 481 -13.62 3.84 4.82
C PHE A 481 -14.47 5.09 4.50
N PRO A 482 -15.81 5.06 4.66
CA PRO A 482 -16.67 6.17 4.30
C PRO A 482 -16.26 7.53 4.87
N ASP A 483 -16.42 8.58 4.07
CA ASP A 483 -16.07 9.96 4.43
C ASP A 483 -16.77 10.42 5.73
N LEU A 484 -18.09 10.24 5.81
CA LEU A 484 -18.92 10.73 6.91
C LEU A 484 -19.36 9.62 7.85
N CYS A 485 -19.30 9.92 9.15
CA CYS A 485 -19.99 9.17 10.20
C CYS A 485 -21.11 10.04 10.77
N LEU A 486 -22.35 9.57 10.63
CA LEU A 486 -23.56 10.25 11.05
C LEU A 486 -24.25 9.41 12.13
N TRP A 487 -24.73 10.02 13.20
CA TRP A 487 -25.43 9.29 14.26
C TRP A 487 -26.50 10.15 14.91
N ASN A 488 -27.45 9.46 15.54
CA ASN A 488 -28.40 10.06 16.46
C ASN A 488 -28.29 9.34 17.81
N ALA A 489 -27.81 10.06 18.83
CA ALA A 489 -27.52 9.48 20.13
C ALA A 489 -28.79 9.02 20.88
N GLN A 490 -29.95 9.62 20.59
CA GLN A 490 -31.23 9.30 21.23
C GLN A 490 -31.83 8.02 20.64
N THR A 491 -31.84 7.90 19.31
CA THR A 491 -32.38 6.72 18.63
C THR A 491 -31.36 5.58 18.48
N LYS A 492 -30.08 5.83 18.82
CA LYS A 492 -28.95 4.92 18.60
C LYS A 492 -28.76 4.52 17.13
N HIS A 493 -29.29 5.33 16.22
CA HIS A 493 -29.11 5.14 14.79
C HIS A 493 -27.73 5.65 14.35
N ILE A 494 -27.11 4.94 13.41
CA ILE A 494 -25.82 5.28 12.84
C ILE A 494 -25.87 5.03 11.34
N LEU A 495 -25.30 5.95 10.57
CA LEU A 495 -25.22 5.91 9.12
C LEU A 495 -23.82 6.35 8.71
N PHE A 496 -23.16 5.57 7.87
CA PHE A 496 -21.96 6.03 7.17
C PHE A 496 -22.33 6.52 5.77
N ALA A 497 -21.74 7.63 5.33
CA ALA A 497 -21.98 8.15 3.99
C ALA A 497 -20.67 8.42 3.26
N GLU A 498 -20.53 7.83 2.08
CA GLU A 498 -19.43 8.10 1.15
C GLU A 498 -19.86 9.21 0.20
N VAL A 499 -19.17 10.34 0.24
CA VAL A 499 -19.55 11.55 -0.50
C VAL A 499 -18.88 11.55 -1.86
N LYS A 500 -19.67 11.79 -2.92
CA LYS A 500 -19.19 11.83 -4.29
C LYS A 500 -19.58 13.15 -4.92
N GLY A 501 -18.58 13.99 -5.17
CA GLY A 501 -18.75 15.20 -5.95
C GLY A 501 -19.05 14.92 -7.43
N PRO A 502 -19.34 15.95 -8.23
CA PRO A 502 -19.61 15.81 -9.65
C PRO A 502 -18.46 15.12 -10.39
N ASN A 503 -18.78 14.03 -11.09
CA ASN A 503 -17.86 13.16 -11.83
C ASN A 503 -16.93 12.29 -10.98
N ASP A 504 -17.03 12.33 -9.65
CA ASP A 504 -16.26 11.44 -8.79
C ASP A 504 -16.85 10.02 -8.79
N LYS A 505 -15.99 9.01 -8.70
CA LYS A 505 -16.37 7.59 -8.74
C LYS A 505 -15.78 6.86 -7.57
N LEU A 506 -16.54 5.90 -7.05
CA LEU A 506 -16.07 4.99 -6.01
C LEU A 506 -14.87 4.17 -6.49
N SER A 507 -13.77 4.27 -5.75
CA SER A 507 -12.60 3.38 -5.85
C SER A 507 -12.96 1.95 -5.43
N GLU A 508 -12.13 0.97 -5.81
CA GLU A 508 -12.36 -0.43 -5.45
C GLU A 508 -12.29 -0.66 -3.93
N THR A 509 -11.37 0.02 -3.24
CA THR A 509 -11.25 -0.06 -1.78
C THR A 509 -12.48 0.51 -1.08
N GLN A 510 -13.05 1.61 -1.58
CA GLN A 510 -14.31 2.15 -1.07
C GLN A 510 -15.45 1.15 -1.26
N ARG A 511 -15.63 0.62 -2.48
CA ARG A 511 -16.70 -0.34 -2.76
C ARG A 511 -16.62 -1.58 -1.89
N ASP A 512 -15.40 -2.09 -1.66
CA ASP A 512 -15.19 -3.24 -0.78
C ASP A 512 -15.52 -2.92 0.69
N TRP A 513 -15.23 -1.69 1.16
CA TRP A 513 -15.69 -1.25 2.49
C TRP A 513 -17.21 -1.10 2.57
N LEU A 514 -17.86 -0.49 1.56
CA LEU A 514 -19.31 -0.35 1.53
C LEU A 514 -20.01 -1.72 1.59
N ASP A 515 -19.53 -2.68 0.80
CA ASP A 515 -20.03 -4.06 0.79
C ASP A 515 -19.83 -4.78 2.13
N ILE A 516 -18.67 -4.60 2.78
CA ILE A 516 -18.42 -5.11 4.14
C ILE A 516 -19.41 -4.53 5.15
N LEU A 517 -19.62 -3.21 5.11
CA LEU A 517 -20.50 -2.51 6.06
C LEU A 517 -21.96 -2.93 5.86
N VAL A 518 -22.45 -2.98 4.63
CA VAL A 518 -23.80 -3.45 4.28
C VAL A 518 -24.02 -4.90 4.71
N THR A 519 -23.05 -5.78 4.40
CA THR A 519 -23.11 -7.19 4.83
C THR A 519 -23.12 -7.33 6.35
N SER A 520 -22.47 -6.40 7.05
CA SER A 520 -22.43 -6.32 8.52
C SER A 520 -23.65 -5.63 9.15
N LYS A 521 -24.71 -5.35 8.37
CA LYS A 521 -25.94 -4.68 8.85
C LYS A 521 -25.68 -3.29 9.44
N ILE A 522 -24.71 -2.59 8.86
CA ILE A 522 -24.47 -1.17 9.13
C ILE A 522 -25.15 -0.37 8.02
N ASP A 523 -25.91 0.65 8.40
CA ASP A 523 -26.55 1.53 7.42
C ASP A 523 -25.48 2.38 6.75
N VAL A 524 -25.47 2.32 5.41
CA VAL A 524 -24.51 3.04 4.59
C VAL A 524 -25.24 3.62 3.38
N GLU A 525 -24.79 4.78 2.92
CA GLU A 525 -25.26 5.43 1.70
C GLU A 525 -24.09 5.99 0.87
N VAL A 526 -24.30 6.11 -0.45
CA VAL A 526 -23.43 6.92 -1.32
C VAL A 526 -24.14 8.25 -1.58
N CYS A 527 -23.54 9.33 -1.10
CA CYS A 527 -24.10 10.68 -1.18
C CYS A 527 -23.54 11.43 -2.39
N HIS A 528 -24.33 11.51 -3.45
CA HIS A 528 -23.99 12.27 -4.66
C HIS A 528 -24.37 13.74 -4.50
N VAL A 529 -23.37 14.62 -4.57
CA VAL A 529 -23.61 16.07 -4.56
C VAL A 529 -23.75 16.60 -5.99
N ARG A 530 -24.86 17.29 -6.26
CA ARG A 530 -25.17 17.90 -7.55
C ARG A 530 -25.29 19.42 -7.43
N ASP A 531 -24.90 20.10 -8.51
CA ASP A 531 -25.05 21.56 -8.66
C ASP A 531 -26.52 21.87 -9.02
N GLY A 532 -27.17 22.69 -8.20
CA GLY A 532 -28.58 23.08 -8.37
C GLY A 532 -29.25 23.47 -7.06
N ASP A 533 -30.46 24.03 -7.15
CA ASP A 533 -31.32 24.25 -5.98
C ASP A 533 -32.16 22.99 -5.74
N ALA A 534 -32.43 22.65 -4.47
CA ALA A 534 -33.28 21.52 -4.11
C ALA A 534 -34.73 21.67 -4.65
N ARG A 535 -35.10 22.86 -5.11
CA ARG A 535 -36.39 23.19 -5.74
C ARG A 535 -36.49 22.80 -7.23
N ASP A 536 -35.39 22.41 -7.87
CA ASP A 536 -35.40 21.99 -9.28
C ASP A 536 -35.82 20.51 -9.48
N THR A 537 -36.23 19.81 -8.41
CA THR A 537 -36.51 18.36 -8.43
C THR A 537 -37.89 17.94 -8.90
N GLU A 538 -38.78 18.86 -9.31
CA GLU A 538 -40.11 18.48 -9.84
C GLU A 538 -40.12 18.13 -11.34
N ASN A 539 -38.97 18.17 -12.05
CA ASN A 539 -38.91 17.88 -13.49
C ASN A 539 -37.73 17.00 -13.93
N VAL A 540 -37.38 15.94 -13.18
CA VAL A 540 -36.45 14.88 -13.67
C VAL A 540 -36.92 13.49 -13.29
#